data_AF-A0A6G4MVM2-F1
#
_entry.id   AF-A0A6G4MVM2-F1
#
_cell.length_a   1.000
_cell.length_b   1.000
_cell.length_c   1.000
_cell.angle_alpha   90.00
_cell.angle_beta   90.00
_cell.angle_gamma   90.00
#
_symmetry.space_group_name_H-M   'P 1'
#
loop_
_entity.id
_entity.type
_entity.pdbx_description
1 polymer ?
#
loop_
_entity_poly.entity_id
_entity_poly.type
_entity_poly.pdbx_seq_one_letter_code
_entity_poly.pdbx_strand_id
1 'polypeptide(L)'
;LNLPLWLLSWNTLTGDTRDTNGRFFRGALLMDNLLGVADQVWLAGFWLNSGLQGEARANGKLDTSSLALHYLHGLPRPVYWVLWLWRRLRGEILVHDKNLLLLHHQGHYQLLLRNTVVYNPWLSSEAAFIQRFSQP
;
A
#
# COMPACT_ATOMS: atom_id res chain seq x y z
N LEU A 1 -15.40 21.69 18.27
CA LEU A 1 -13.93 21.86 18.19
C LEU A 1 -13.45 21.06 16.98
N ASN A 2 -13.09 21.71 15.87
CA ASN A 2 -12.44 21.06 14.73
C ASN A 2 -10.92 21.10 14.94
N LEU A 3 -10.43 20.16 15.74
CA LEU A 3 -8.99 20.00 15.96
C LEU A 3 -8.39 19.15 14.82
N PRO A 4 -7.14 19.43 14.40
CA PRO A 4 -6.52 18.65 13.34
C PRO A 4 -6.25 17.22 13.82
N LEU A 5 -6.69 16.22 13.04
CA LEU A 5 -6.43 14.81 13.30
C LEU A 5 -5.16 14.35 12.58
N TRP A 6 -4.20 13.81 13.33
CA TRP A 6 -2.91 13.35 12.80
C TRP A 6 -2.82 11.83 12.96
N LEU A 7 -2.81 11.11 11.85
CA LEU A 7 -2.62 9.67 11.83
C LEU A 7 -1.12 9.39 11.74
N LEU A 8 -0.46 9.13 12.86
CA LEU A 8 1.01 9.04 12.93
C LEU A 8 1.57 7.64 12.67
N SER A 9 0.74 6.61 12.82
CA SER A 9 1.17 5.21 12.71
C SER A 9 0.04 4.35 12.18
N TRP A 10 0.20 3.88 10.95
CA TRP A 10 -0.70 2.93 10.30
C TRP A 10 0.07 2.14 9.23
N ASN A 11 -0.53 1.04 8.77
CA ASN A 11 0.01 0.25 7.68
C ASN A 11 -1.13 -0.48 6.95
N THR A 12 -0.84 -1.00 5.76
CA THR A 12 -1.71 -1.95 5.05
C THR A 12 -1.63 -3.30 5.75
N LEU A 13 -2.77 -3.83 6.23
CA LEU A 13 -2.83 -5.21 6.70
C LEU A 13 -2.51 -6.14 5.51
N THR A 14 -1.35 -6.79 5.55
CA THR A 14 -0.93 -7.78 4.55
C THR A 14 -0.52 -9.05 5.28
N GLY A 15 -0.49 -10.18 4.56
CA GLY A 15 -0.02 -11.46 5.12
C GLY A 15 1.39 -11.35 5.71
N ASP A 16 1.81 -12.34 6.47
CA ASP A 16 3.06 -12.33 7.25
C ASP A 16 4.32 -12.71 6.45
N THR A 17 4.20 -12.92 5.14
CA THR A 17 5.33 -13.33 4.28
C THR A 17 5.99 -12.15 3.55
N ARG A 18 7.28 -12.27 3.22
CA ARG A 18 8.05 -11.27 2.47
C ARG A 18 7.48 -11.05 1.07
N ASP A 19 6.94 -12.13 0.51
CA ASP A 19 6.31 -12.16 -0.79
C ASP A 19 4.99 -11.36 -0.79
N THR A 20 4.07 -11.63 0.13
CA THR A 20 2.82 -10.84 0.27
C THR A 20 3.10 -9.37 0.62
N ASN A 21 4.14 -9.09 1.40
CA ASN A 21 4.55 -7.73 1.75
C ASN A 21 5.25 -6.97 0.61
N GLY A 22 5.83 -7.69 -0.36
CA GLY A 22 6.62 -7.13 -1.45
C GLY A 22 5.89 -7.04 -2.80
N ARG A 23 4.74 -7.71 -2.96
CA ARG A 23 3.98 -7.74 -4.21
C ARG A 23 3.24 -6.43 -4.51
N PHE A 24 2.96 -6.21 -5.79
CA PHE A 24 2.17 -5.09 -6.32
C PHE A 24 0.80 -4.92 -5.66
N PHE A 25 0.22 -6.01 -5.16
CA PHE A 25 -1.01 -6.04 -4.37
C PHE A 25 -1.02 -5.02 -3.23
N ARG A 26 0.07 -4.97 -2.44
CA ARG A 26 0.20 -4.02 -1.33
C ARG A 26 0.21 -2.56 -1.82
N GLY A 27 0.70 -2.33 -3.04
CA GLY A 27 0.71 -1.01 -3.64
C GLY A 27 -0.69 -0.49 -3.93
N ALA A 28 -1.57 -1.31 -4.51
CA ALA A 28 -2.96 -0.93 -4.77
C ALA A 28 -3.72 -0.67 -3.46
N LEU A 29 -3.58 -1.55 -2.46
CA LEU A 29 -4.13 -1.35 -1.11
C LEU A 29 -3.66 -0.04 -0.47
N LEU A 30 -2.38 0.29 -0.63
CA LEU A 30 -1.82 1.52 -0.08
C LEU A 30 -2.46 2.75 -0.73
N MET A 31 -2.59 2.76 -2.06
CA MET A 31 -3.23 3.85 -2.79
C MET A 31 -4.68 4.04 -2.35
N ASP A 32 -5.44 2.95 -2.20
CA ASP A 32 -6.83 3.02 -1.72
C ASP A 32 -6.93 3.57 -0.30
N ASN A 33 -6.04 3.13 0.61
CA ASN A 33 -6.02 3.67 1.97
C ASN A 33 -5.70 5.16 1.97
N LEU A 34 -4.70 5.60 1.19
CA LEU A 34 -4.35 7.02 1.09
C LEU A 34 -5.54 7.86 0.58
N LEU A 35 -6.21 7.42 -0.48
CA LEU A 35 -7.39 8.09 -1.02
C LEU A 35 -8.55 8.11 -0.01
N GLY A 36 -8.76 7.01 0.72
CA GLY A 36 -9.84 6.89 1.70
C GLY A 36 -9.66 7.78 2.93
N VAL A 37 -8.43 8.05 3.36
CA VAL A 37 -8.16 8.86 4.57
C VAL A 37 -7.82 10.32 4.26
N ALA A 38 -7.52 10.68 3.01
CA ALA A 38 -7.01 12.01 2.65
C ALA A 38 -7.91 13.17 3.12
N ASP A 39 -9.23 12.98 3.07
CA ASP A 39 -10.20 14.00 3.48
C ASP A 39 -10.57 13.93 4.97
N GLN A 40 -10.07 12.90 5.69
CA GLN A 40 -10.41 12.64 7.09
C GLN A 40 -9.31 13.09 8.07
N VAL A 41 -8.07 13.22 7.60
CA VAL A 41 -6.91 13.54 8.44
C VAL A 41 -6.12 14.71 7.87
N TRP A 42 -5.57 15.53 8.76
CA TRP A 42 -4.66 16.62 8.35
C TRP A 42 -3.31 16.07 7.89
N LEU A 43 -2.88 14.96 8.49
CA LEU A 43 -1.60 14.33 8.21
C LEU A 43 -1.73 12.80 8.35
N ALA A 44 -1.23 12.07 7.34
CA ALA A 44 -1.07 10.63 7.36
C ALA A 44 0.42 10.26 7.31
N GLY A 45 1.00 10.01 8.48
CA GLY A 45 2.36 9.49 8.67
C GLY A 45 2.35 7.97 8.85
N PHE A 46 3.40 7.31 8.37
CA PHE A 46 3.60 5.86 8.51
C PHE A 46 5.08 5.56 8.74
N TRP A 47 5.36 4.41 9.38
CA TRP A 47 6.72 3.98 9.64
C TRP A 47 7.36 3.39 8.40
N LEU A 48 8.58 3.84 8.10
CA LEU A 48 9.41 3.26 7.05
C LEU A 48 10.37 2.25 7.65
N ASN A 49 10.49 1.08 7.01
CA ASN A 49 11.56 0.14 7.31
C ASN A 49 12.52 0.14 6.13
N SER A 50 13.78 0.38 6.43
CA SER A 50 14.85 0.23 5.45
C SER A 50 15.22 -1.24 5.40
N GLY A 51 15.58 -1.78 4.22
CA GLY A 51 16.13 -3.15 4.17
C GLY A 51 17.34 -3.40 5.11
N LEU A 52 17.91 -2.33 5.69
CA LEU A 52 18.97 -2.30 6.72
C LEU A 52 18.47 -2.48 8.17
N GLN A 53 17.18 -2.31 8.47
CA GLN A 53 16.61 -2.37 9.82
C GLN A 53 16.14 -3.78 10.25
N GLY A 54 16.43 -4.81 9.46
CA GLY A 54 16.16 -6.19 9.85
C GLY A 54 14.67 -6.55 9.83
N GLU A 55 14.05 -6.49 8.64
CA GLU A 55 12.70 -7.06 8.42
C GLU A 55 12.60 -8.47 9.00
N ALA A 56 13.66 -9.29 8.86
CA ALA A 56 13.75 -10.59 9.50
C ALA A 56 14.20 -10.42 10.95
N ARG A 57 13.28 -10.66 11.89
CA ARG A 57 13.58 -10.71 13.32
C ARG A 57 14.36 -11.99 13.65
N ALA A 58 15.09 -11.97 14.76
CA ALA A 58 15.89 -13.11 15.23
C ALA A 58 15.08 -14.41 15.44
N ASN A 59 13.75 -14.30 15.57
CA ASN A 59 12.82 -15.43 15.69
C ASN A 59 12.28 -15.92 14.34
N GLY A 60 12.84 -15.48 13.21
CA GLY A 60 12.41 -15.86 11.86
C GLY A 60 11.13 -15.19 11.36
N LYS A 61 10.47 -14.36 12.18
CA LYS A 61 9.28 -13.61 11.77
C LYS A 61 9.67 -12.33 11.04
N LEU A 62 8.84 -11.93 10.09
CA LEU A 62 8.99 -10.66 9.40
C LEU A 62 8.26 -9.54 10.15
N ASP A 63 8.92 -8.41 10.33
CA ASP A 63 8.29 -7.20 10.81
C ASP A 63 7.44 -6.56 9.70
N THR A 64 6.12 -6.68 9.83
CA THR A 64 5.13 -6.13 8.88
C THR A 64 4.56 -4.79 9.33
N SER A 65 4.99 -4.26 10.48
CA SER A 65 4.45 -3.01 11.07
C SER A 65 4.83 -1.75 10.27
N SER A 66 5.78 -1.87 9.36
CA SER A 66 6.37 -0.78 8.59
C SER A 66 6.21 -0.95 7.07
N LEU A 67 6.28 0.15 6.33
CA LEU A 67 6.32 0.16 4.87
C LEU A 67 7.77 0.16 4.40
N ALA A 68 8.17 -0.91 3.73
CA ALA A 68 9.48 -0.98 3.09
C ALA A 68 9.42 -0.31 1.71
N LEU A 69 10.25 0.73 1.51
CA LEU A 69 10.31 1.41 0.21
C LEU A 69 11.27 0.73 -0.77
N HIS A 70 12.28 0.04 -0.25
CA HIS A 70 13.32 -0.56 -1.08
C HIS A 70 13.57 -2.00 -0.65
N TYR A 71 13.99 -2.84 -1.59
CA TYR A 71 14.63 -4.12 -1.29
C TYR A 71 16.07 -3.89 -0.81
N LEU A 72 16.73 -4.97 -0.40
CA LEU A 72 18.19 -4.97 -0.26
C LEU A 72 18.81 -4.47 -1.58
N HIS A 73 19.86 -3.66 -1.47
CA HIS A 73 20.54 -2.98 -2.60
C HIS A 73 19.77 -1.83 -3.27
N GLY A 74 18.74 -1.28 -2.62
CA GLY A 74 18.15 0.01 -3.02
C GLY A 74 17.16 -0.05 -4.18
N LEU A 75 16.79 -1.25 -4.65
CA LEU A 75 15.74 -1.40 -5.67
C LEU A 75 14.37 -0.98 -5.10
N PRO A 76 13.60 -0.09 -5.77
CA PRO A 76 12.31 0.38 -5.26
C PRO A 76 11.27 -0.76 -5.26
N ARG A 77 10.57 -0.90 -4.13
CA ARG A 77 9.39 -1.75 -3.98
C ARG A 77 8.17 -1.07 -4.60
N PRO A 78 7.09 -1.80 -4.93
CA PRO A 78 5.87 -1.19 -5.48
C PRO A 78 5.32 -0.01 -4.65
N VAL A 79 5.44 -0.07 -3.33
CA VAL A 79 5.05 1.01 -2.40
C VAL A 79 5.76 2.33 -2.69
N TYR A 80 7.05 2.30 -3.08
CA TYR A 80 7.77 3.51 -3.47
C TYR A 80 7.08 4.23 -4.63
N TRP A 81 6.71 3.48 -5.66
CA TRP A 81 6.06 4.02 -6.86
C TRP A 81 4.66 4.56 -6.57
N VAL A 82 3.94 3.96 -5.61
CA VAL A 82 2.64 4.47 -5.13
C VAL A 82 2.80 5.84 -4.47
N LEU A 83 3.79 6.00 -3.57
CA LEU A 83 4.06 7.29 -2.94
C LEU A 83 4.58 8.32 -3.94
N TRP A 84 5.39 7.89 -4.91
CA TRP A 84 5.84 8.72 -6.01
C TRP A 84 4.66 9.23 -6.84
N LEU A 85 3.68 8.37 -7.12
CA LEU A 85 2.46 8.72 -7.85
C LEU A 85 1.55 9.64 -7.01
N TRP A 86 1.35 9.32 -5.73
CA TRP A 86 0.58 10.11 -4.77
C TRP A 86 0.98 11.59 -4.77
N ARG A 87 2.30 11.87 -4.76
CA ARG A 87 2.83 13.25 -4.77
C ARG A 87 2.52 14.04 -6.05
N ARG A 88 2.09 13.37 -7.11
CA ARG A 88 1.80 13.94 -8.44
C ARG A 88 0.31 14.09 -8.71
N LEU A 89 -0.54 13.34 -8.00
CA LEU A 89 -1.98 13.52 -8.03
C LEU A 89 -2.32 14.90 -7.47
N ARG A 90 -2.82 15.78 -8.34
CA ARG A 90 -3.08 17.18 -8.03
C ARG A 90 -4.28 17.68 -8.82
N GLY A 91 -4.87 18.75 -8.32
CA GLY A 91 -5.98 19.43 -8.95
C GLY A 91 -7.33 19.01 -8.42
N GLU A 92 -8.36 19.38 -9.17
CA GLU A 92 -9.75 19.14 -8.84
C GLU A 92 -10.13 17.70 -9.15
N ILE A 93 -10.84 17.06 -8.23
CA ILE A 93 -11.42 15.73 -8.44
C ILE A 93 -12.69 15.87 -9.28
N LEU A 94 -12.67 15.30 -10.48
CA LEU A 94 -13.85 15.26 -11.35
C LEU A 94 -14.65 13.97 -11.17
N VAL A 95 -13.96 12.84 -10.95
CA VAL A 95 -14.57 11.55 -10.69
C VAL A 95 -13.76 10.85 -9.60
N HIS A 96 -14.43 10.37 -8.56
CA HIS A 96 -13.85 9.50 -7.55
C HIS A 96 -14.80 8.33 -7.32
N ASP A 97 -14.47 7.20 -7.95
CA ASP A 97 -15.21 5.94 -7.84
C ASP A 97 -14.27 4.84 -7.33
N LYS A 98 -14.80 3.65 -7.06
CA LYS A 98 -14.09 2.51 -6.48
C LYS A 98 -12.77 2.20 -7.20
N ASN A 99 -12.78 2.17 -8.53
CA ASN A 99 -11.63 1.74 -9.34
C ASN A 99 -10.97 2.88 -10.12
N LEU A 100 -11.48 4.10 -9.96
CA LEU A 100 -11.18 5.22 -10.85
C LEU A 100 -11.07 6.52 -10.07
N LEU A 101 -10.02 7.27 -10.35
CA LEU A 101 -9.90 8.68 -9.96
C LEU A 101 -9.52 9.49 -11.20
N LEU A 102 -10.33 10.49 -11.53
CA LEU A 102 -10.07 11.46 -12.59
C LEU A 102 -9.88 12.83 -11.96
N LEU A 103 -8.73 13.44 -12.24
CA LEU A 103 -8.37 14.78 -11.78
C LEU A 103 -8.18 15.71 -12.98
N HIS A 104 -8.44 16.99 -12.77
CA HIS A 104 -8.10 18.05 -13.70
C HIS A 104 -7.20 19.09 -13.03
N HIS A 105 -6.06 19.39 -13.68
CA HIS A 105 -5.06 20.31 -13.18
C HIS A 105 -4.41 21.06 -14.33
N GLN A 106 -4.55 22.39 -14.34
CA GLN A 106 -3.89 23.29 -15.31
C GLN A 106 -4.13 22.89 -16.79
N GLY A 107 -5.37 22.53 -17.14
CA GLY A 107 -5.71 22.12 -18.52
C GLY A 107 -5.33 20.69 -18.88
N HIS A 108 -4.80 19.91 -17.93
CA HIS A 108 -4.44 18.51 -18.11
C HIS A 108 -5.32 17.59 -17.25
N TYR A 109 -5.64 16.42 -17.80
CA TYR A 109 -6.34 15.36 -17.07
C TYR A 109 -5.35 14.33 -16.53
N GLN A 110 -5.56 13.90 -15.29
CA GLN A 110 -4.83 12.78 -14.69
C GLN A 110 -5.82 11.65 -14.40
N LEU A 111 -5.54 10.47 -14.92
CA LEU A 111 -6.35 9.27 -14.77
C LEU A 111 -5.59 8.25 -13.92
N LEU A 112 -6.16 7.89 -12.77
CA LEU A 112 -5.68 6.81 -11.92
C LEU A 112 -6.68 5.66 -11.95
N LEU A 113 -6.24 4.52 -12.51
CA LEU A 113 -6.98 3.27 -12.50
C LEU A 113 -6.43 2.36 -11.41
N ARG A 114 -7.34 1.74 -10.66
CA ARG A 114 -7.01 0.89 -9.51
C ARG A 114 -7.79 -0.41 -9.63
N ASN A 115 -7.11 -1.52 -9.33
CA ASN A 115 -7.74 -2.83 -9.20
C ASN A 115 -7.31 -3.41 -7.85
N THR A 116 -7.84 -2.82 -6.78
CA THR A 116 -7.50 -3.23 -5.43
C THR A 116 -8.28 -4.48 -5.08
N VAL A 117 -7.55 -5.55 -4.84
CA VAL A 117 -8.11 -6.78 -4.28
C VAL A 117 -7.81 -6.76 -2.77
N VAL A 118 -8.69 -7.33 -1.96
CA VAL A 118 -8.42 -7.59 -0.54
C VAL A 118 -8.45 -9.10 -0.37
N TYR A 119 -7.28 -9.71 -0.13
CA TYR A 119 -7.23 -11.12 0.25
C TYR A 119 -7.40 -11.22 1.75
N ASN A 120 -8.22 -12.16 2.20
CA ASN A 120 -8.22 -12.54 3.60
C ASN A 120 -6.82 -13.07 3.95
N PRO A 121 -6.09 -12.45 4.89
CA PRO A 121 -4.74 -12.90 5.25
C PRO A 121 -4.71 -14.35 5.74
N TRP A 122 -5.82 -14.85 6.31
CA TRP A 122 -6.01 -16.25 6.69
C TRP A 122 -6.16 -17.21 5.50
N LEU A 123 -6.59 -16.72 4.32
CA LEU A 123 -6.66 -17.52 3.10
C LEU A 123 -5.31 -17.57 2.34
N SER A 124 -4.31 -16.79 2.75
CA SER A 124 -2.98 -16.83 2.12
C SER A 124 -2.20 -18.10 2.45
N SER A 125 -2.48 -18.73 3.60
CA SER A 125 -2.04 -20.10 3.92
C SER A 125 -2.83 -21.16 3.14
N GLU A 126 -4.10 -20.89 2.80
CA GLU A 126 -4.92 -21.80 1.99
C GLU A 126 -4.61 -21.76 0.49
N ALA A 127 -3.98 -20.71 -0.03
CA ALA A 127 -3.48 -20.73 -1.42
C ALA A 127 -2.42 -21.83 -1.63
N ALA A 128 -1.60 -22.12 -0.60
CA ALA A 128 -0.71 -23.28 -0.60
C ALA A 128 -1.46 -24.61 -0.46
N PHE A 129 -2.63 -24.60 0.20
CA PHE A 129 -3.54 -25.75 0.28
C PHE A 129 -4.22 -26.03 -1.07
N ILE A 130 -4.72 -25.01 -1.77
CA ILE A 130 -5.32 -25.16 -3.11
C ILE A 130 -4.28 -25.59 -4.14
N GLN A 131 -3.04 -25.08 -4.07
CA GLN A 131 -1.93 -25.56 -4.93
C GLN A 131 -1.63 -27.06 -4.77
N ARG A 132 -1.89 -27.67 -3.60
CA ARG A 132 -1.74 -29.13 -3.42
C ARG A 132 -2.76 -29.95 -4.21
N PHE A 133 -3.91 -29.37 -4.59
CA PHE A 133 -4.95 -30.05 -5.38
C PHE A 133 -4.85 -29.75 -6.88
N SER A 134 -3.92 -28.89 -7.29
CA SER A 134 -3.71 -28.49 -8.68
C SER A 134 -2.49 -29.16 -9.34
N GLN A 135 -1.85 -30.12 -8.69
CA GLN A 135 -0.82 -30.95 -9.33
C GLN A 135 -1.48 -32.16 -10.00
N PRO A 136 -1.15 -32.48 -11.27
CA PRO A 136 -1.63 -33.69 -11.94
C PRO A 136 -1.09 -34.97 -11.31
#